data_AF-A0A2I4D3B4-F1
#
_entry.id   AF-A0A2I4D3B4-F1
#
_cell.length_a   1.000
_cell.length_b   1.000
_cell.length_c   1.000
_cell.angle_alpha   90.00
_cell.angle_beta   90.00
_cell.angle_gamma   90.00
#
_symmetry.space_group_name_H-M   'P 1'
#
loop_
_entity.id
_entity.type
_entity.pdbx_description
1 polymer ?
#
loop_
_entity_poly.entity_id
_entity_poly.type
_entity_poly.pdbx_seq_one_letter_code
_entity_poly.pdbx_strand_id
1 'polypeptide(L)'
;MHQINLSNNKISLLRNGSFYGLTALEKLDLKKNLISTVEPGAFRGLLALRKLDLSNNRIGCLSPDMFLDLGSLLKLNLSGNIFSSLTDRLFTHLLALKVLHFASDSLFCDCQLSWLLLWAQHNSVRIGNQTVCAHPAHLHGLEFHRLQEQQLTCDGPLEMPLFQLLPSQRQLVFRGDRLPLQCTASYIDSSLELQWCHNGHPVTTQEDWGVHVEESLLHDCCLLTSEVVLSNIDVAVSGSWECLLTSSRGNMSRQMEIVVVETSAPYCPADRVTNNKGDFRWPKTLAGLLAFLPCAPAALGSAGAAHGSAPREKKAWRRCDRAGRWAEDDYTQCPYASELTRVLHELTQIPINATNAQPFGQQLVAFTSRAAHFTDVMDVIFVTHLVERLTRLLDKQAELGDYISDVASNMMLVEEHVLWMAQNQARACTRIVQSVERIADQVLTEHNRVISKVSANIALEAFLIQPSNFQGLSCTVLQQAGSPVLSHLQPNEDTRA
;
A
#
# COMPACT_ATOMS: atom_id res chain seq x y z
N MET A 1 -18.17 -49.57 -16.76
CA MET A 1 -18.38 -48.42 -15.85
C MET A 1 -19.32 -47.45 -16.55
N HIS A 2 -20.49 -47.17 -15.98
CA HIS A 2 -21.54 -46.38 -16.66
C HIS A 2 -21.59 -44.90 -16.24
N GLN A 3 -20.95 -44.53 -15.13
CA GLN A 3 -20.97 -43.16 -14.61
C GLN A 3 -19.63 -42.80 -14.01
N ILE A 4 -19.14 -41.59 -14.30
CA ILE A 4 -17.92 -41.01 -13.73
C ILE A 4 -18.27 -39.62 -13.20
N ASN A 5 -17.88 -39.36 -11.94
CA ASN A 5 -18.01 -38.06 -11.31
C ASN A 5 -16.62 -37.51 -10.97
N LEU A 6 -16.24 -36.44 -11.64
CA LEU A 6 -15.00 -35.68 -11.46
C LEU A 6 -15.30 -34.23 -11.05
N SER A 7 -16.51 -33.95 -10.55
CA SER A 7 -16.91 -32.62 -10.10
C SER A 7 -16.10 -32.14 -8.89
N ASN A 8 -16.00 -30.82 -8.71
CA ASN A 8 -15.32 -30.17 -7.58
C ASN A 8 -13.83 -30.53 -7.46
N ASN A 9 -13.14 -30.65 -8.59
CA ASN A 9 -11.69 -30.84 -8.65
C ASN A 9 -11.01 -29.57 -9.21
N LYS A 10 -9.70 -29.68 -9.52
CA LYS A 10 -8.88 -28.59 -10.07
C LYS A 10 -8.47 -28.85 -11.51
N ILE A 11 -9.29 -29.58 -12.28
CA ILE A 11 -8.99 -29.89 -13.68
C ILE A 11 -9.05 -28.60 -14.48
N SER A 12 -8.00 -28.28 -15.23
CA SER A 12 -7.90 -27.06 -16.03
C SER A 12 -7.91 -27.28 -17.54
N LEU A 13 -7.56 -28.48 -17.99
CA LEU A 13 -7.42 -28.84 -19.40
C LEU A 13 -7.99 -30.23 -19.65
N LEU A 14 -8.79 -30.38 -20.70
CA LEU A 14 -9.18 -31.68 -21.25
C LEU A 14 -8.48 -31.90 -22.59
N ARG A 15 -7.61 -32.90 -22.64
CA ARG A 15 -6.84 -33.25 -23.85
C ARG A 15 -7.62 -34.19 -24.77
N ASN A 16 -7.25 -34.22 -26.04
CA ASN A 16 -7.77 -35.18 -27.01
C ASN A 16 -7.66 -36.62 -26.46
N GLY A 17 -8.77 -37.36 -26.48
CA GLY A 17 -8.81 -38.75 -26.01
C GLY A 17 -8.68 -38.93 -24.49
N SER A 18 -8.92 -37.88 -23.68
CA SER A 18 -8.88 -37.96 -22.20
C SER A 18 -9.74 -39.09 -21.61
N PHE A 19 -10.77 -39.52 -22.33
CA PHE A 19 -11.71 -40.56 -21.92
C PHE A 19 -11.74 -41.77 -22.88
N TYR A 20 -10.67 -41.96 -23.68
CA TYR A 20 -10.60 -43.03 -24.65
C TYR A 20 -10.76 -44.41 -24.00
N GLY A 21 -11.49 -45.32 -24.68
CA GLY A 21 -11.78 -46.67 -24.17
C GLY A 21 -12.99 -46.77 -23.24
N LEU A 22 -13.57 -45.66 -22.79
CA LEU A 22 -14.77 -45.64 -21.93
C LEU A 22 -16.08 -45.71 -22.74
N THR A 23 -16.17 -46.66 -23.68
CA THR A 23 -17.27 -46.76 -24.66
C THR A 23 -18.65 -47.01 -24.04
N ALA A 24 -18.71 -47.59 -22.84
CA ALA A 24 -19.94 -47.88 -22.10
C ALA A 24 -20.37 -46.76 -21.11
N LEU A 25 -19.63 -45.64 -21.07
CA LEU A 25 -19.91 -44.54 -20.14
C LEU A 25 -21.17 -43.78 -20.56
N GLU A 26 -22.13 -43.62 -19.66
CA GLU A 26 -23.40 -42.95 -19.91
C GLU A 26 -23.50 -41.56 -19.26
N LYS A 27 -22.76 -41.32 -18.16
CA LYS A 27 -22.77 -40.02 -17.46
C LYS A 27 -21.36 -39.59 -17.09
N LEU A 28 -21.04 -38.34 -17.41
CA LEU A 28 -19.79 -37.69 -17.05
C LEU A 28 -20.11 -36.35 -16.38
N ASP A 29 -19.71 -36.21 -15.12
CA ASP A 29 -19.85 -34.97 -14.36
C ASP A 29 -18.47 -34.32 -14.14
N LEU A 30 -18.28 -33.15 -14.73
CA LEU A 30 -17.07 -32.32 -14.66
C LEU A 30 -17.37 -30.93 -14.07
N LYS A 31 -18.52 -30.79 -13.40
CA LYS A 31 -18.99 -29.54 -12.81
C LYS A 31 -18.00 -28.97 -11.79
N LYS A 32 -17.92 -27.63 -11.67
CA LYS A 32 -17.13 -26.93 -10.64
C LYS A 32 -15.65 -27.35 -10.69
N ASN A 33 -15.05 -27.26 -11.87
CA ASN A 33 -13.61 -27.41 -12.07
C ASN A 33 -13.02 -26.05 -12.52
N LEU A 34 -11.82 -26.06 -13.08
CA LEU A 34 -11.12 -24.88 -13.60
C LEU A 34 -10.91 -24.98 -15.12
N ILE A 35 -11.74 -25.77 -15.81
CA ILE A 35 -11.52 -26.11 -17.22
C ILE A 35 -11.68 -24.84 -18.05
N SER A 36 -10.59 -24.36 -18.65
CA SER A 36 -10.61 -23.25 -19.60
C SER A 36 -10.48 -23.73 -21.04
N THR A 37 -9.79 -24.86 -21.25
CA THR A 37 -9.50 -25.40 -22.58
C THR A 37 -10.00 -26.84 -22.71
N VAL A 38 -10.76 -27.09 -23.77
CA VAL A 38 -11.21 -28.42 -24.20
C VAL A 38 -10.68 -28.64 -25.60
N GLU A 39 -9.70 -29.54 -25.76
CA GLU A 39 -9.11 -29.82 -27.06
C GLU A 39 -10.12 -30.53 -28.00
N PRO A 40 -9.99 -30.35 -29.32
CA PRO A 40 -10.72 -31.15 -30.31
C PRO A 40 -10.60 -32.66 -30.01
N GLY A 41 -11.74 -33.35 -29.96
CA GLY A 41 -11.78 -34.79 -29.63
C GLY A 41 -11.55 -35.12 -28.15
N ALA A 42 -11.63 -34.18 -27.22
CA ALA A 42 -11.49 -34.47 -25.79
C ALA A 42 -12.46 -35.56 -25.28
N PHE A 43 -13.67 -35.61 -25.84
CA PHE A 43 -14.70 -36.60 -25.50
C PHE A 43 -14.81 -37.76 -26.51
N ARG A 44 -13.83 -37.90 -27.40
CA ARG A 44 -13.87 -38.88 -28.49
C ARG A 44 -13.97 -40.32 -27.96
N GLY A 45 -14.80 -41.14 -28.61
CA GLY A 45 -15.03 -42.54 -28.24
C GLY A 45 -16.09 -42.77 -27.16
N LEU A 46 -16.70 -41.72 -26.60
CA LEU A 46 -17.79 -41.81 -25.61
C LEU A 46 -19.16 -42.05 -26.26
N LEU A 47 -19.27 -43.11 -27.06
CA LEU A 47 -20.43 -43.41 -27.92
C LEU A 47 -21.75 -43.63 -27.17
N ALA A 48 -21.70 -44.11 -25.92
CA ALA A 48 -22.88 -44.35 -25.07
C ALA A 48 -23.23 -43.17 -24.17
N LEU A 49 -22.50 -42.05 -24.21
CA LEU A 49 -22.68 -40.94 -23.28
C LEU A 49 -24.04 -40.27 -23.48
N ARG A 50 -24.81 -40.17 -22.40
CA ARG A 50 -26.16 -39.57 -22.38
C ARG A 50 -26.21 -38.25 -21.63
N LYS A 51 -25.35 -38.04 -20.64
CA LYS A 51 -25.31 -36.81 -19.83
C LYS A 51 -23.90 -36.32 -19.64
N LEU A 52 -23.66 -35.05 -19.99
CA LEU A 52 -22.41 -34.34 -19.79
C LEU A 52 -22.67 -33.04 -19.03
N ASP A 53 -22.04 -32.88 -17.87
CA ASP A 53 -22.09 -31.64 -17.10
C ASP A 53 -20.70 -30.98 -17.05
N LEU A 54 -20.59 -29.82 -17.69
CA LEU A 54 -19.40 -28.95 -17.72
C LEU A 54 -19.69 -27.61 -17.02
N SER A 55 -20.75 -27.53 -16.22
CA SER A 55 -21.17 -26.27 -15.62
C SER A 55 -20.20 -25.74 -14.56
N ASN A 56 -20.16 -24.43 -14.39
CA ASN A 56 -19.29 -23.75 -13.43
C ASN A 56 -17.80 -24.06 -13.69
N ASN A 57 -17.36 -23.85 -14.92
CA ASN A 57 -15.97 -23.93 -15.36
C ASN A 57 -15.54 -22.56 -15.92
N ARG A 58 -14.47 -22.50 -16.71
CA ARG A 58 -13.93 -21.27 -17.31
C ARG A 58 -13.84 -21.36 -18.83
N ILE A 59 -14.74 -22.13 -19.45
CA ILE A 59 -14.71 -22.37 -20.88
C ILE A 59 -15.23 -21.13 -21.60
N GLY A 60 -14.40 -20.52 -22.44
CA GLY A 60 -14.80 -19.42 -23.32
C GLY A 60 -14.86 -19.83 -24.79
N CYS A 61 -13.85 -20.57 -25.26
CA CYS A 61 -13.84 -21.15 -26.60
C CYS A 61 -14.60 -22.47 -26.65
N LEU A 62 -15.51 -22.61 -27.61
CA LEU A 62 -16.19 -23.86 -27.91
C LEU A 62 -16.08 -24.16 -29.42
N SER A 63 -15.64 -25.36 -29.80
CA SER A 63 -15.59 -25.81 -31.20
C SER A 63 -16.42 -27.08 -31.45
N PRO A 64 -17.00 -27.26 -32.65
CA PRO A 64 -17.79 -28.47 -32.95
C PRO A 64 -17.02 -29.77 -32.66
N ASP A 65 -15.71 -29.78 -32.97
CA ASP A 65 -14.85 -30.95 -32.85
C ASP A 65 -14.65 -31.44 -31.41
N MET A 66 -14.92 -30.62 -30.40
CA MET A 66 -14.88 -31.07 -29.00
C MET A 66 -15.95 -32.15 -28.75
N PHE A 67 -17.09 -32.06 -29.44
CA PHE A 67 -18.24 -32.94 -29.27
C PHE A 67 -18.26 -34.13 -30.24
N LEU A 68 -17.14 -34.42 -30.90
CA LEU A 68 -16.99 -35.60 -31.74
C LEU A 68 -17.41 -36.89 -31.01
N ASP A 69 -18.10 -37.77 -31.74
CA ASP A 69 -18.62 -39.07 -31.28
C ASP A 69 -19.69 -39.02 -30.16
N LEU A 70 -20.20 -37.83 -29.79
CA LEU A 70 -21.26 -37.67 -28.78
C LEU A 70 -22.69 -37.75 -29.34
N GLY A 71 -22.91 -38.61 -30.34
CA GLY A 71 -24.20 -38.74 -31.04
C GLY A 71 -25.37 -39.20 -30.14
N SER A 72 -25.08 -39.91 -29.04
CA SER A 72 -26.07 -40.41 -28.07
C SER A 72 -26.38 -39.43 -26.93
N LEU A 73 -25.76 -38.24 -26.92
CA LEU A 73 -25.88 -37.30 -25.81
C LEU A 73 -27.29 -36.72 -25.73
N LEU A 74 -27.96 -36.89 -24.59
CA LEU A 74 -29.33 -36.42 -24.36
C LEU A 74 -29.36 -35.08 -23.62
N LYS A 75 -28.42 -34.86 -22.69
CA LYS A 75 -28.35 -33.66 -21.85
C LYS A 75 -26.93 -33.11 -21.78
N LEU A 76 -26.80 -31.83 -22.14
CA LEU A 76 -25.57 -31.06 -22.02
C LEU A 76 -25.80 -29.85 -21.11
N ASN A 77 -24.88 -29.64 -20.16
CA ASN A 77 -24.90 -28.48 -19.29
C ASN A 77 -23.56 -27.72 -19.39
N LEU A 78 -23.62 -26.50 -19.94
CA LEU A 78 -22.52 -25.55 -20.10
C LEU A 78 -22.72 -24.29 -19.24
N SER A 79 -23.73 -24.24 -18.37
CA SER A 79 -24.05 -23.03 -17.59
C SER A 79 -22.91 -22.61 -16.65
N GLY A 80 -22.74 -21.31 -16.42
CA GLY A 80 -21.71 -20.76 -15.53
C GLY A 80 -20.30 -20.89 -16.10
N ASN A 81 -20.17 -20.77 -17.42
CA ASN A 81 -18.90 -20.61 -18.13
C ASN A 81 -18.78 -19.16 -18.61
N ILE A 82 -17.70 -18.82 -19.33
CA ILE A 82 -17.36 -17.41 -19.64
C ILE A 82 -17.58 -17.01 -21.09
N PHE A 83 -18.17 -17.88 -21.92
CA PHE A 83 -18.48 -17.56 -23.31
C PHE A 83 -19.51 -16.43 -23.42
N SER A 84 -19.34 -15.55 -24.41
CA SER A 84 -20.28 -14.49 -24.75
C SER A 84 -21.28 -14.89 -25.84
N SER A 85 -20.91 -15.80 -26.74
CA SER A 85 -21.76 -16.30 -27.82
C SER A 85 -21.42 -17.76 -28.15
N LEU A 86 -22.23 -18.41 -28.99
CA LEU A 86 -22.03 -19.77 -29.47
C LEU A 86 -22.04 -19.77 -31.00
N THR A 87 -20.97 -20.28 -31.62
CA THR A 87 -20.78 -20.26 -33.07
C THR A 87 -21.74 -21.20 -33.79
N ASP A 88 -22.14 -20.85 -35.01
CA ASP A 88 -22.95 -21.73 -35.87
C ASP A 88 -22.33 -23.13 -35.96
N ARG A 89 -23.19 -24.15 -36.07
CA ARG A 89 -22.83 -25.57 -36.17
C ARG A 89 -22.10 -26.18 -34.97
N LEU A 90 -22.00 -25.48 -33.84
CA LEU A 90 -21.34 -26.00 -32.63
C LEU A 90 -21.88 -27.37 -32.18
N PHE A 91 -23.19 -27.62 -32.35
CA PHE A 91 -23.85 -28.83 -31.89
C PHE A 91 -24.13 -29.87 -32.99
N THR A 92 -23.46 -29.78 -34.13
CA THR A 92 -23.66 -30.69 -35.29
C THR A 92 -23.46 -32.17 -34.97
N HIS A 93 -22.57 -32.52 -34.04
CA HIS A 93 -22.34 -33.90 -33.61
C HIS A 93 -23.34 -34.43 -32.57
N LEU A 94 -24.19 -33.57 -31.99
CA LEU A 94 -25.10 -33.91 -30.90
C LEU A 94 -26.50 -34.32 -31.39
N LEU A 95 -26.56 -35.40 -32.17
CA LEU A 95 -27.76 -35.82 -32.91
C LEU A 95 -28.97 -36.17 -32.02
N ALA A 96 -28.74 -36.69 -30.81
CA ALA A 96 -29.80 -37.10 -29.88
C ALA A 96 -30.15 -36.06 -28.81
N LEU A 97 -29.59 -34.83 -28.86
CA LEU A 97 -29.74 -33.87 -27.77
C LEU A 97 -31.21 -33.52 -27.52
N LYS A 98 -31.60 -33.45 -26.25
CA LYS A 98 -32.96 -33.08 -25.81
C LYS A 98 -32.98 -31.94 -24.82
N VAL A 99 -31.91 -31.75 -24.05
CA VAL A 99 -31.83 -30.70 -23.04
C VAL A 99 -30.47 -30.00 -23.11
N LEU A 100 -30.50 -28.68 -23.27
CA LEU A 100 -29.32 -27.82 -23.30
C LEU A 100 -29.44 -26.73 -22.23
N HIS A 101 -28.40 -26.59 -21.42
CA HIS A 101 -28.25 -25.47 -20.47
C HIS A 101 -26.97 -24.72 -20.81
N PHE A 102 -27.03 -23.41 -20.99
CA PHE A 102 -25.88 -22.59 -21.40
C PHE A 102 -25.92 -21.17 -20.82
N ALA A 103 -26.56 -20.99 -19.67
CA ALA A 103 -26.62 -19.68 -19.00
C ALA A 103 -25.19 -19.15 -18.72
N SER A 104 -24.91 -17.91 -19.11
CA SER A 104 -23.63 -17.24 -18.94
C SER A 104 -23.88 -15.78 -18.56
N ASP A 105 -23.03 -15.22 -17.70
CA ASP A 105 -23.14 -13.83 -17.25
C ASP A 105 -22.79 -12.81 -18.36
N SER A 106 -22.17 -13.29 -19.44
CA SER A 106 -21.76 -12.48 -20.59
C SER A 106 -22.52 -12.80 -21.88
N LEU A 107 -23.63 -13.56 -21.80
CA LEU A 107 -24.35 -14.04 -22.98
C LEU A 107 -24.95 -12.89 -23.81
N PHE A 108 -24.50 -12.76 -25.05
CA PHE A 108 -24.97 -11.82 -26.04
C PHE A 108 -26.02 -12.47 -26.95
N CYS A 109 -27.27 -12.00 -26.84
CA CYS A 109 -28.41 -12.47 -27.61
C CYS A 109 -28.63 -11.56 -28.82
N ASP A 110 -27.81 -11.71 -29.84
CA ASP A 110 -27.90 -10.97 -31.10
C ASP A 110 -28.14 -11.91 -32.29
N CYS A 111 -28.00 -11.39 -33.51
CA CYS A 111 -28.15 -12.16 -34.73
C CYS A 111 -27.20 -13.37 -34.83
N GLN A 112 -26.05 -13.37 -34.14
CA GLN A 112 -25.13 -14.50 -34.17
C GLN A 112 -25.64 -15.69 -33.36
N LEU A 113 -26.57 -15.47 -32.44
CA LEU A 113 -27.20 -16.53 -31.65
C LEU A 113 -28.55 -16.99 -32.24
N SER A 114 -29.02 -16.34 -33.33
CA SER A 114 -30.28 -16.68 -34.02
C SER A 114 -30.34 -18.14 -34.48
N TRP A 115 -29.24 -18.67 -35.03
CA TRP A 115 -29.15 -20.06 -35.47
C TRP A 115 -29.48 -21.04 -34.34
N LEU A 116 -29.08 -20.72 -33.10
CA LEU A 116 -29.23 -21.61 -31.95
C LEU A 116 -30.69 -21.72 -31.54
N LEU A 117 -31.42 -20.60 -31.59
CA LEU A 117 -32.86 -20.57 -31.35
C LEU A 117 -33.61 -21.43 -32.37
N LEU A 118 -33.31 -21.24 -33.66
CA LEU A 118 -33.93 -22.00 -34.76
C LEU A 118 -33.56 -23.49 -34.71
N TRP A 119 -32.29 -23.80 -34.46
CA TRP A 119 -31.78 -25.15 -34.33
C TRP A 119 -32.46 -25.89 -33.17
N ALA A 120 -32.64 -25.23 -32.02
CA ALA A 120 -33.28 -25.82 -30.86
C ALA A 120 -34.77 -26.13 -31.13
N GLN A 121 -35.48 -25.22 -31.80
CA GLN A 121 -36.87 -25.44 -32.20
C GLN A 121 -37.00 -26.60 -33.20
N HIS A 122 -36.19 -26.61 -34.26
CA HIS A 122 -36.20 -27.66 -35.29
C HIS A 122 -35.90 -29.05 -34.72
N ASN A 123 -34.93 -29.16 -33.81
CA ASN A 123 -34.51 -30.43 -33.22
C ASN A 123 -35.29 -30.81 -31.94
N SER A 124 -36.29 -30.01 -31.56
CA SER A 124 -37.07 -30.19 -30.32
C SER A 124 -36.19 -30.27 -29.06
N VAL A 125 -35.15 -29.43 -29.01
CA VAL A 125 -34.23 -29.32 -27.87
C VAL A 125 -34.78 -28.32 -26.87
N ARG A 126 -34.93 -28.74 -25.61
CA ARG A 126 -35.37 -27.87 -24.52
C ARG A 126 -34.19 -27.07 -23.98
N ILE A 127 -34.25 -25.75 -24.13
CA ILE A 127 -33.31 -24.82 -23.50
C ILE A 127 -33.75 -24.60 -22.05
N GLY A 128 -32.81 -24.66 -21.11
CA GLY A 128 -33.11 -24.47 -19.70
C GLY A 128 -33.59 -23.05 -19.37
N ASN A 129 -34.64 -22.93 -18.55
CA ASN A 129 -35.28 -21.66 -18.18
C ASN A 129 -34.35 -20.64 -17.51
N GLN A 130 -33.24 -21.10 -16.89
CA GLN A 130 -32.21 -20.24 -16.30
C GLN A 130 -31.40 -19.45 -17.35
N THR A 131 -31.55 -19.76 -18.64
CA THR A 131 -30.77 -19.13 -19.70
C THR A 131 -31.43 -17.80 -20.07
N VAL A 132 -30.87 -16.71 -19.55
CA VAL A 132 -31.30 -15.34 -19.81
C VAL A 132 -30.23 -14.58 -20.59
N CYS A 133 -30.64 -13.59 -21.35
CA CYS A 133 -29.72 -12.71 -22.06
C CYS A 133 -29.07 -11.71 -21.10
N ALA A 134 -27.75 -11.60 -21.15
CA ALA A 134 -27.01 -10.55 -20.43
C ALA A 134 -26.91 -9.28 -21.29
N HIS A 135 -26.74 -9.45 -22.59
CA HIS A 135 -26.68 -8.38 -23.58
C HIS A 135 -27.50 -8.78 -24.81
N PRO A 136 -27.90 -7.82 -25.67
CA PRO A 136 -27.81 -6.37 -25.51
C PRO A 136 -28.80 -5.83 -24.45
N ALA A 137 -28.66 -4.56 -24.05
CA ALA A 137 -29.39 -3.93 -22.95
C ALA A 137 -30.93 -4.03 -23.09
N HIS A 138 -31.45 -4.04 -24.31
CA HIS A 138 -32.89 -4.14 -24.57
C HIS A 138 -33.46 -5.56 -24.41
N LEU A 139 -32.62 -6.60 -24.43
CA LEU A 139 -33.01 -7.99 -24.15
C LEU A 139 -32.54 -8.47 -22.78
N HIS A 140 -31.87 -7.62 -22.00
CA HIS A 140 -31.30 -7.97 -20.71
C HIS A 140 -32.36 -8.59 -19.77
N GLY A 141 -32.06 -9.77 -19.24
CA GLY A 141 -32.90 -10.51 -18.30
C GLY A 141 -34.06 -11.29 -18.93
N LEU A 142 -34.25 -11.20 -20.25
CA LEU A 142 -35.26 -12.01 -20.94
C LEU A 142 -34.77 -13.45 -21.12
N GLU A 143 -35.69 -14.41 -20.95
CA GLU A 143 -35.42 -15.83 -21.14
C GLU A 143 -35.20 -16.13 -22.64
N PHE A 144 -34.03 -16.67 -23.00
CA PHE A 144 -33.64 -16.88 -24.41
C PHE A 144 -34.65 -17.72 -25.20
N HIS A 145 -35.22 -18.75 -24.59
CA HIS A 145 -36.18 -19.64 -25.26
C HIS A 145 -37.54 -18.99 -25.57
N ARG A 146 -37.83 -17.82 -24.99
CA ARG A 146 -39.06 -17.06 -25.25
C ARG A 146 -38.87 -16.01 -26.34
N LEU A 147 -37.64 -15.78 -26.78
CA LEU A 147 -37.34 -14.82 -27.83
C LEU A 147 -37.84 -15.32 -29.18
N GLN A 148 -38.12 -14.36 -30.05
CA GLN A 148 -38.41 -14.58 -31.46
C GLN A 148 -37.16 -14.24 -32.29
N GLU A 149 -37.04 -14.85 -33.46
CA GLU A 149 -35.92 -14.62 -34.38
C GLU A 149 -35.76 -13.14 -34.74
N GLN A 150 -36.88 -12.42 -34.93
CA GLN A 150 -36.86 -11.00 -35.30
C GLN A 150 -36.31 -10.09 -34.19
N GLN A 151 -36.19 -10.58 -32.95
CA GLN A 151 -35.61 -9.82 -31.84
C GLN A 151 -34.08 -9.96 -31.79
N LEU A 152 -33.52 -10.99 -32.43
CA LEU A 152 -32.09 -11.28 -32.45
C LEU A 152 -31.44 -10.57 -33.64
N THR A 153 -31.25 -9.26 -33.52
CA THR A 153 -30.71 -8.41 -34.60
C THR A 153 -29.30 -7.90 -34.27
N CYS A 154 -28.56 -7.50 -35.31
CA CYS A 154 -27.24 -6.89 -35.19
C CYS A 154 -27.20 -5.43 -35.67
N ASP A 155 -28.36 -4.84 -35.98
CA ASP A 155 -28.51 -3.48 -36.54
C ASP A 155 -28.49 -2.38 -35.46
N GLY A 156 -28.16 -2.74 -34.22
CA GLY A 156 -28.09 -1.83 -33.06
C GLY A 156 -26.71 -1.20 -32.87
N PRO A 157 -26.61 -0.17 -32.01
CA PRO A 157 -25.32 0.41 -31.63
C PRO A 157 -24.43 -0.68 -31.02
N LEU A 158 -23.14 -0.64 -31.35
CA LEU A 158 -22.16 -1.57 -30.79
C LEU A 158 -22.12 -1.42 -29.26
N GLU A 159 -22.65 -2.42 -28.54
CA GLU A 159 -22.56 -2.50 -27.09
C GLU A 159 -21.35 -3.35 -26.70
N MET A 160 -20.39 -2.73 -26.00
CA MET A 160 -19.18 -3.40 -25.52
C MET A 160 -19.21 -3.51 -23.99
N PRO A 161 -19.44 -4.72 -23.43
CA PRO A 161 -19.46 -4.93 -21.98
C PRO A 161 -18.14 -4.53 -21.32
N LEU A 162 -17.03 -4.83 -21.99
CA LEU A 162 -15.69 -4.37 -21.63
C LEU A 162 -15.06 -3.67 -22.83
N PHE A 163 -14.65 -2.42 -22.62
CA PHE A 163 -13.73 -1.71 -23.50
C PHE A 163 -12.93 -0.74 -22.64
N GLN A 164 -11.64 -0.98 -22.49
CA GLN A 164 -10.78 -0.27 -21.56
C GLN A 164 -9.43 0.06 -22.19
N LEU A 165 -8.95 1.28 -21.93
CA LEU A 165 -7.60 1.73 -22.22
C LEU A 165 -6.85 1.92 -20.91
N LEU A 166 -5.65 1.35 -20.80
CA LEU A 166 -4.74 1.50 -19.67
C LEU A 166 -3.42 2.10 -20.15
N PRO A 167 -2.93 3.17 -19.52
CA PRO A 167 -3.62 4.00 -18.53
C PRO A 167 -4.80 4.78 -19.13
N SER A 168 -5.87 4.94 -18.36
CA SER A 168 -7.11 5.63 -18.79
C SER A 168 -7.07 7.14 -18.58
N GLN A 169 -6.05 7.65 -17.89
CA GLN A 169 -5.88 9.06 -17.56
C GLN A 169 -4.63 9.61 -18.24
N ARG A 170 -4.59 10.94 -18.41
CA ARG A 170 -3.40 11.66 -18.92
C ARG A 170 -2.13 11.24 -18.19
N GLN A 171 -1.06 11.02 -18.94
CA GLN A 171 0.25 10.65 -18.41
C GLN A 171 1.25 11.77 -18.61
N LEU A 172 1.99 12.07 -17.55
CA LEU A 172 3.17 12.93 -17.60
C LEU A 172 4.38 12.02 -17.52
N VAL A 173 5.16 11.97 -18.60
CA VAL A 173 6.35 11.11 -18.73
C VAL A 173 7.57 11.97 -19.04
N PHE A 174 8.75 11.46 -18.69
CA PHE A 174 10.02 12.10 -18.97
C PHE A 174 10.68 11.49 -20.20
N ARG A 175 11.52 12.28 -20.87
CA ARG A 175 12.33 11.75 -21.98
C ARG A 175 13.18 10.57 -21.51
N GLY A 176 13.11 9.46 -22.26
CA GLY A 176 13.80 8.20 -21.95
C GLY A 176 12.98 7.19 -21.13
N ASP A 177 11.79 7.56 -20.66
CA ASP A 177 10.92 6.64 -19.93
C ASP A 177 10.42 5.49 -20.82
N ARG A 178 9.89 4.45 -20.17
CA ARG A 178 9.17 3.35 -20.81
C ARG A 178 7.72 3.33 -20.31
N LEU A 179 6.76 3.33 -21.22
CA LEU A 179 5.33 3.32 -20.88
C LEU A 179 4.60 2.27 -21.74
N PRO A 180 4.08 1.18 -21.13
CA PRO A 180 3.17 0.28 -21.81
C PRO A 180 1.75 0.87 -21.82
N LEU A 181 1.10 0.80 -22.98
CA LEU A 181 -0.30 1.11 -23.19
C LEU A 181 -1.03 -0.19 -23.53
N GLN A 182 -2.12 -0.49 -22.85
CA GLN A 182 -2.90 -1.70 -23.07
C GLN A 182 -4.34 -1.35 -23.39
N CYS A 183 -4.87 -1.94 -24.45
CA CYS A 183 -6.27 -1.83 -24.83
C CYS A 183 -6.94 -3.20 -24.77
N THR A 184 -8.04 -3.30 -24.05
CA THR A 184 -8.75 -4.57 -23.81
C THR A 184 -10.23 -4.41 -24.12
N ALA A 185 -10.78 -5.35 -24.88
CA ALA A 185 -12.14 -5.33 -25.39
C ALA A 185 -12.81 -6.71 -25.30
N SER A 186 -14.12 -6.77 -25.05
CA SER A 186 -14.91 -8.00 -25.19
C SER A 186 -14.93 -8.47 -26.64
N TYR A 187 -14.56 -9.72 -26.89
CA TYR A 187 -14.64 -10.30 -28.23
C TYR A 187 -16.08 -10.71 -28.51
N ILE A 188 -16.67 -10.16 -29.57
CA ILE A 188 -18.04 -10.46 -29.98
C ILE A 188 -18.05 -11.23 -31.31
N ASP A 189 -17.20 -10.83 -32.27
CA ASP A 189 -17.20 -11.42 -33.61
C ASP A 189 -15.83 -11.32 -34.28
N SER A 190 -15.66 -12.04 -35.39
CA SER A 190 -14.40 -12.11 -36.14
C SER A 190 -14.05 -10.88 -36.96
N SER A 191 -14.97 -9.93 -37.11
CA SER A 191 -14.69 -8.64 -37.75
C SER A 191 -14.13 -7.60 -36.77
N LEU A 192 -14.03 -7.94 -35.48
CA LEU A 192 -13.55 -7.03 -34.45
C LEU A 192 -12.02 -6.90 -34.50
N GLU A 193 -11.55 -5.68 -34.74
CA GLU A 193 -10.13 -5.34 -34.79
C GLU A 193 -9.81 -4.16 -33.86
N LEU A 194 -8.66 -4.25 -33.18
CA LEU A 194 -8.09 -3.15 -32.37
C LEU A 194 -6.96 -2.48 -33.13
N GLN A 195 -7.01 -1.16 -33.22
CA GLN A 195 -6.02 -0.34 -33.89
C GLN A 195 -5.58 0.82 -32.98
N TRP A 196 -4.28 1.08 -32.94
CA TRP A 196 -3.72 2.21 -32.20
C TRP A 196 -3.57 3.43 -33.11
N CYS A 197 -3.97 4.59 -32.60
CA CYS A 197 -3.85 5.87 -33.27
C CYS A 197 -3.11 6.88 -32.40
N HIS A 198 -2.15 7.60 -32.98
CA HIS A 198 -1.44 8.71 -32.35
C HIS A 198 -1.74 9.99 -33.12
N ASN A 199 -2.33 10.98 -32.44
CA ASN A 199 -2.80 12.23 -33.05
C ASN A 199 -3.71 12.02 -34.27
N GLY A 200 -4.52 10.95 -34.26
CA GLY A 200 -5.43 10.58 -35.35
C GLY A 200 -4.80 9.79 -36.49
N HIS A 201 -3.52 9.44 -36.42
CA HIS A 201 -2.83 8.62 -37.41
C HIS A 201 -2.59 7.20 -36.89
N PRO A 202 -2.78 6.15 -37.72
CA PRO A 202 -2.57 4.79 -37.28
C PRO A 202 -1.08 4.54 -36.98
N VAL A 203 -0.83 3.88 -35.85
CA VAL A 203 0.51 3.58 -35.36
C VAL A 203 0.91 2.18 -35.80
N THR A 204 2.14 2.06 -36.28
CA THR A 204 2.80 0.79 -36.58
C THR A 204 4.09 0.71 -35.77
N THR A 205 4.66 -0.49 -35.66
CA THR A 205 5.93 -0.68 -34.96
C THR A 205 7.04 0.12 -35.66
N GLN A 206 7.68 1.01 -34.90
CA GLN A 206 8.75 1.91 -35.35
C GLN A 206 9.90 1.85 -34.34
N GLU A 207 10.95 1.09 -34.66
CA GLU A 207 12.09 0.88 -33.76
C GLU A 207 12.86 2.17 -33.49
N ASP A 208 13.01 3.04 -34.49
CA ASP A 208 13.72 4.32 -34.38
C ASP A 208 13.08 5.28 -33.37
N TRP A 209 11.77 5.16 -33.14
CA TRP A 209 10.98 6.00 -32.24
C TRP A 209 10.63 5.27 -30.94
N GLY A 210 11.12 4.05 -30.78
CA GLY A 210 10.88 3.18 -29.62
C GLY A 210 9.41 2.78 -29.45
N VAL A 211 8.62 2.77 -30.53
CA VAL A 211 7.21 2.37 -30.50
C VAL A 211 7.09 0.93 -30.96
N HIS A 212 6.65 0.05 -30.06
CA HIS A 212 6.44 -1.37 -30.35
C HIS A 212 4.97 -1.72 -30.20
N VAL A 213 4.30 -2.05 -31.30
CA VAL A 213 2.92 -2.54 -31.30
C VAL A 213 2.96 -4.06 -31.28
N GLU A 214 2.39 -4.67 -30.25
CA GLU A 214 2.24 -6.12 -30.16
C GLU A 214 1.02 -6.60 -30.94
N GLU A 215 1.09 -7.84 -31.44
CA GLU A 215 -0.05 -8.47 -32.11
C GLU A 215 -1.22 -8.62 -31.13
N SER A 216 -2.44 -8.39 -31.63
CA SER A 216 -3.63 -8.53 -30.81
C SER A 216 -3.84 -9.98 -30.38
N LEU A 217 -4.03 -10.21 -29.08
CA LEU A 217 -4.20 -11.54 -28.49
C LEU A 217 -5.66 -11.79 -28.13
N LEU A 218 -6.21 -12.89 -28.65
CA LEU A 218 -7.54 -13.37 -28.26
C LEU A 218 -7.41 -14.35 -27.08
N HIS A 219 -7.84 -13.91 -25.90
CA HIS A 219 -7.87 -14.72 -24.69
C HIS A 219 -9.20 -15.45 -24.54
N ASP A 220 -9.13 -16.79 -24.48
CA ASP A 220 -10.25 -17.69 -24.22
C ASP A 220 -11.49 -17.44 -25.12
N CYS A 221 -11.30 -16.85 -26.31
CA CYS A 221 -12.37 -16.44 -27.23
C CYS A 221 -13.36 -15.41 -26.68
N CYS A 222 -13.03 -14.72 -25.59
CA CYS A 222 -13.92 -13.77 -24.92
C CYS A 222 -13.35 -12.36 -24.81
N LEU A 223 -12.03 -12.22 -24.86
CA LEU A 223 -11.34 -10.94 -24.68
C LEU A 223 -10.28 -10.77 -25.76
N LEU A 224 -10.30 -9.64 -26.44
CA LEU A 224 -9.25 -9.22 -27.36
C LEU A 224 -8.41 -8.13 -26.68
N THR A 225 -7.10 -8.32 -26.64
CA THR A 225 -6.14 -7.37 -26.06
C THR A 225 -5.14 -6.95 -27.11
N SER A 226 -4.69 -5.70 -27.05
CA SER A 226 -3.57 -5.19 -27.84
C SER A 226 -2.71 -4.30 -26.95
N GLU A 227 -1.40 -4.38 -27.10
CA GLU A 227 -0.43 -3.63 -26.31
C GLU A 227 0.49 -2.80 -27.21
N VAL A 228 0.80 -1.58 -26.78
CA VAL A 228 1.85 -0.74 -27.36
C VAL A 228 2.85 -0.41 -26.27
N VAL A 229 4.11 -0.77 -26.48
CA VAL A 229 5.20 -0.43 -25.57
C VAL A 229 5.99 0.73 -26.16
N LEU A 230 5.90 1.87 -25.49
CA LEU A 230 6.73 3.04 -25.76
C LEU A 230 8.02 2.90 -24.96
N SER A 231 9.16 2.82 -25.63
CA SER A 231 10.49 2.69 -25.04
C SER A 231 11.34 3.89 -25.41
N ASN A 232 12.17 4.38 -24.50
CA ASN A 232 13.04 5.54 -24.73
C ASN A 232 12.26 6.76 -25.29
N ILE A 233 11.15 7.12 -24.61
CA ILE A 233 10.19 8.13 -25.08
C ILE A 233 10.87 9.46 -25.42
N ASP A 234 10.54 10.05 -26.59
CA ASP A 234 10.96 11.39 -27.01
C ASP A 234 9.75 12.34 -27.13
N VAL A 235 9.99 13.65 -27.28
CA VAL A 235 8.95 14.71 -27.39
C VAL A 235 7.96 14.43 -28.52
N ALA A 236 8.40 13.73 -29.57
CA ALA A 236 7.55 13.36 -30.70
C ALA A 236 6.38 12.43 -30.32
N VAL A 237 6.48 11.69 -29.20
CA VAL A 237 5.42 10.80 -28.68
C VAL A 237 4.30 11.58 -27.98
N SER A 238 4.53 12.86 -27.65
CA SER A 238 3.53 13.70 -26.99
C SER A 238 2.28 13.85 -27.87
N GLY A 239 1.10 13.87 -27.23
CA GLY A 239 -0.18 14.05 -27.91
C GLY A 239 -1.24 13.04 -27.47
N SER A 240 -2.29 12.91 -28.29
CA SER A 240 -3.42 12.01 -28.01
C SER A 240 -3.10 10.61 -28.52
N TRP A 241 -3.23 9.62 -27.63
CA TRP A 241 -3.12 8.21 -27.91
C TRP A 241 -4.50 7.58 -27.77
N GLU A 242 -4.96 6.97 -28.85
CA GLU A 242 -6.29 6.41 -28.99
C GLU A 242 -6.20 4.92 -29.33
N CYS A 243 -7.02 4.12 -28.66
CA CYS A 243 -7.33 2.77 -29.11
C CYS A 243 -8.68 2.83 -29.83
N LEU A 244 -8.65 2.57 -31.13
CA LEU A 244 -9.80 2.47 -32.00
C LEU A 244 -10.20 1.00 -32.14
N LEU A 245 -11.44 0.70 -31.79
CA LEU A 245 -12.08 -0.57 -32.03
C LEU A 245 -12.95 -0.42 -33.28
N THR A 246 -12.75 -1.32 -34.23
CA THR A 246 -13.56 -1.40 -35.45
C THR A 246 -14.27 -2.76 -35.51
N SER A 247 -15.50 -2.77 -36.01
CA SER A 247 -16.32 -3.97 -36.21
C SER A 247 -17.30 -3.71 -37.35
N SER A 248 -17.87 -4.76 -37.94
CA SER A 248 -18.95 -4.64 -38.91
C SER A 248 -20.18 -3.87 -38.38
N ARG A 249 -20.31 -3.76 -37.04
CA ARG A 249 -21.40 -3.05 -36.35
C ARG A 249 -21.10 -1.59 -36.02
N GLY A 250 -19.89 -1.12 -36.31
CA GLY A 250 -19.46 0.25 -36.06
C GLY A 250 -18.15 0.33 -35.29
N ASN A 251 -17.75 1.57 -35.00
CA ASN A 251 -16.46 1.88 -34.40
C ASN A 251 -16.65 2.55 -33.04
N MET A 252 -15.80 2.18 -32.08
CA MET A 252 -15.71 2.83 -30.78
C MET A 252 -14.26 3.17 -30.49
N SER A 253 -14.01 4.27 -29.79
CA SER A 253 -12.65 4.62 -29.42
C SER A 253 -12.53 5.12 -27.99
N ARG A 254 -11.35 4.92 -27.41
CA ARG A 254 -10.94 5.53 -26.15
C ARG A 254 -9.58 6.18 -26.33
N GLN A 255 -9.43 7.39 -25.81
CA GLN A 255 -8.21 8.16 -25.91
C GLN A 255 -7.70 8.64 -24.56
N MET A 256 -6.39 8.86 -24.49
CA MET A 256 -5.67 9.46 -23.37
C MET A 256 -4.55 10.35 -23.91
N GLU A 257 -4.06 11.28 -23.10
CA GLU A 257 -3.01 12.22 -23.53
C GLU A 257 -1.68 11.90 -22.84
N ILE A 258 -0.60 11.91 -23.62
CA ILE A 258 0.77 11.81 -23.10
C ILE A 258 1.45 13.16 -23.27
N VAL A 259 2.01 13.66 -22.16
CA VAL A 259 2.83 14.87 -22.13
C VAL A 259 4.26 14.48 -21.78
N VAL A 260 5.20 14.76 -22.69
CA VAL A 260 6.62 14.45 -22.51
C VAL A 260 7.37 15.69 -22.03
N VAL A 261 8.17 15.56 -20.97
CA VAL A 261 8.98 16.65 -20.41
C VAL A 261 10.46 16.45 -20.76
N GLU A 262 11.09 17.46 -21.39
CA GLU A 262 12.53 17.47 -21.73
C GLU A 262 13.41 17.56 -20.47
N THR A 263 14.42 16.69 -20.38
CA THR A 263 15.24 16.43 -19.18
C THR A 263 16.45 17.36 -18.98
N SER A 264 16.38 18.62 -19.42
CA SER A 264 17.41 19.63 -19.11
C SER A 264 17.22 20.28 -17.73
N ALA A 265 16.14 19.96 -17.02
CA ALA A 265 15.91 20.46 -15.68
C ALA A 265 16.77 19.70 -14.64
N PRO A 266 17.51 20.40 -13.76
CA PRO A 266 18.22 19.76 -12.66
C PRO A 266 17.25 19.00 -11.76
N TYR A 267 17.72 17.91 -11.16
CA TYR A 267 16.90 17.05 -10.30
C TYR A 267 17.70 16.58 -9.09
N CYS A 268 16.98 16.31 -8.00
CA CYS A 268 17.52 15.58 -6.87
C CYS A 268 17.41 14.07 -7.12
N PRO A 269 18.49 13.29 -6.89
CA PRO A 269 18.46 11.85 -7.06
C PRO A 269 17.52 11.19 -6.03
N ALA A 270 17.03 9.99 -6.34
CA ALA A 270 16.31 9.20 -5.34
C ALA A 270 17.24 8.91 -4.15
N ASP A 271 16.70 9.01 -2.93
CA ASP A 271 17.48 8.98 -1.70
C ASP A 271 16.71 8.26 -0.58
N ARG A 272 17.42 7.66 0.37
CA ARG A 272 16.82 6.97 1.52
C ARG A 272 17.39 7.53 2.81
N VAL A 273 16.50 8.10 3.63
CA VAL A 273 16.87 8.71 4.91
C VAL A 273 16.19 7.94 6.04
N THR A 274 17.00 7.38 6.93
CA THR A 274 16.54 6.73 8.16
C THR A 274 16.88 7.63 9.35
N ASN A 275 15.87 8.04 10.10
CA ASN A 275 16.02 8.83 11.32
C ASN A 275 15.09 8.30 12.44
N ASN A 276 15.05 8.99 13.58
CA ASN A 276 14.19 8.62 14.72
C ASN A 276 12.67 8.80 14.46
N LYS A 277 12.28 9.32 13.29
CA LYS A 277 10.89 9.43 12.84
C LYS A 277 10.48 8.33 11.85
N GLY A 278 11.44 7.57 11.32
CA GLY A 278 11.19 6.44 10.44
C GLY A 278 12.19 6.30 9.29
N ASP A 279 11.82 5.46 8.33
CA ASP A 279 12.57 5.23 7.09
C ASP A 279 11.82 5.84 5.91
N PHE A 280 12.42 6.85 5.29
CA PHE A 280 11.82 7.64 4.22
C PHE A 280 12.55 7.40 2.90
N ARG A 281 11.82 6.96 1.88
CA ARG A 281 12.33 6.71 0.52
C ARG A 281 11.86 7.81 -0.43
N TRP A 282 12.74 8.76 -0.71
CA TRP A 282 12.45 9.92 -1.53
C TRP A 282 12.62 9.58 -3.02
N PRO A 283 11.58 9.78 -3.84
CA PRO A 283 11.70 9.58 -5.28
C PRO A 283 12.53 10.69 -5.92
N LYS A 284 12.99 10.45 -7.16
CA LYS A 284 13.63 11.48 -7.99
C LYS A 284 12.67 12.68 -8.11
N THR A 285 13.16 13.87 -7.75
CA THR A 285 12.31 15.08 -7.64
C THR A 285 12.92 16.23 -8.43
N LEU A 286 12.09 16.98 -9.15
CA LEU A 286 12.50 18.14 -9.96
C LEU A 286 13.05 19.27 -9.07
N ALA A 287 14.12 19.93 -9.53
CA ALA A 287 14.69 21.10 -8.85
C ALA A 287 13.66 22.21 -8.62
N GLY A 288 13.65 22.77 -7.41
CA GLY A 288 12.74 23.83 -6.99
C GLY A 288 11.41 23.35 -6.37
N LEU A 289 11.15 22.04 -6.34
CA LEU A 289 9.93 21.47 -5.73
C LEU A 289 10.15 20.96 -4.31
N LEU A 290 9.03 20.92 -3.57
CA LEU A 290 8.92 20.22 -2.29
C LEU A 290 8.35 18.83 -2.55
N ALA A 291 9.10 17.80 -2.15
CA ALA A 291 8.62 16.43 -2.10
C ALA A 291 7.93 16.18 -0.75
N PHE A 292 6.87 15.38 -0.75
CA PHE A 292 6.13 14.99 0.44
C PHE A 292 6.02 13.47 0.51
N LEU A 293 6.21 12.90 1.71
CA LEU A 293 5.93 11.49 1.99
C LEU A 293 4.99 11.38 3.19
N PRO A 294 4.00 10.48 3.13
CA PRO A 294 3.19 10.19 4.31
C PRO A 294 4.07 9.60 5.40
N CYS A 295 3.86 10.01 6.65
CA CYS A 295 4.51 9.35 7.78
C CYS A 295 4.01 7.90 7.87
N ALA A 296 4.87 6.96 8.25
CA ALA A 296 4.46 5.57 8.44
C ALA A 296 3.29 5.47 9.43
N PRO A 297 2.24 4.68 9.15
CA PRO A 297 1.16 4.48 10.11
C PRO A 297 1.77 3.87 11.37
N ALA A 298 1.40 4.43 12.53
CA ALA A 298 1.74 3.84 13.81
C ALA A 298 1.35 2.36 13.77
N ALA A 299 2.31 1.47 14.04
CA ALA A 299 2.07 0.03 14.07
C ALA A 299 0.83 -0.25 14.95
N LEU A 300 -0.05 -1.13 14.44
CA LEU A 300 -1.39 -1.44 14.92
C LEU A 300 -1.55 -1.37 16.45
N GLY A 301 -2.40 -0.44 16.92
CA GLY A 301 -2.75 -0.33 18.35
C GLY A 301 -3.98 0.51 18.71
N SER A 302 -4.68 1.16 17.76
CA SER A 302 -5.95 1.85 18.08
C SER A 302 -6.96 1.73 16.94
N ALA A 303 -7.62 0.58 16.88
CA ALA A 303 -8.94 0.49 16.29
C ALA A 303 -9.94 1.07 17.31
N GLY A 304 -10.28 2.36 17.15
CA GLY A 304 -11.24 3.02 18.01
C GLY A 304 -11.39 4.50 17.73
N ALA A 305 -12.13 4.83 16.67
CA ALA A 305 -13.08 5.95 16.57
C ALA A 305 -13.24 6.37 15.10
N ALA A 306 -14.23 5.78 14.44
CA ALA A 306 -14.88 6.43 13.32
C ALA A 306 -15.77 7.55 13.89
N HIS A 307 -15.45 8.81 13.58
CA HIS A 307 -16.42 9.87 13.30
C HIS A 307 -15.68 11.18 12.94
N GLY A 308 -15.98 11.71 11.74
CA GLY A 308 -15.97 13.14 11.45
C GLY A 308 -14.61 13.80 11.18
N SER A 309 -14.41 14.21 9.92
CA SER A 309 -13.23 14.88 9.35
C SER A 309 -12.00 13.98 9.21
N ALA A 310 -11.56 13.75 7.97
CA ALA A 310 -10.31 13.06 7.70
C ALA A 310 -9.18 13.84 8.41
N PRO A 311 -8.48 13.25 9.41
CA PRO A 311 -7.35 13.91 10.02
C PRO A 311 -6.34 14.20 8.89
N ARG A 312 -5.87 15.45 8.79
CA ARG A 312 -4.80 15.81 7.85
C ARG A 312 -3.68 14.81 8.01
N GLU A 313 -3.42 14.03 6.96
CA GLU A 313 -2.32 13.07 6.94
C GLU A 313 -1.03 13.81 7.31
N LYS A 314 -0.40 13.40 8.42
CA LYS A 314 0.90 13.91 8.84
C LYS A 314 1.91 13.52 7.76
N LYS A 315 2.67 14.49 7.27
CA LYS A 315 3.61 14.31 6.15
C LYS A 315 4.99 14.84 6.54
N ALA A 316 6.01 14.12 6.12
CA ALA A 316 7.37 14.64 6.06
C ALA A 316 7.58 15.33 4.71
N TRP A 317 8.45 16.34 4.66
CA TRP A 317 8.79 17.01 3.41
C TRP A 317 10.28 17.25 3.26
N ARG A 318 10.74 17.28 2.01
CA ARG A 318 12.10 17.68 1.62
C ARG A 318 12.05 18.64 0.45
N ARG A 319 12.92 19.64 0.45
CA ARG A 319 13.09 20.57 -0.66
C ARG A 319 14.21 20.10 -1.56
N CYS A 320 13.90 19.98 -2.85
CA CYS A 320 14.91 19.90 -3.88
C CYS A 320 15.30 21.31 -4.31
N ASP A 321 16.55 21.71 -4.11
CA ASP A 321 17.01 23.05 -4.47
C ASP A 321 17.07 23.25 -6.00
N ARG A 322 17.35 24.48 -6.44
CA ARG A 322 17.44 24.81 -7.88
C ARG A 322 18.64 24.16 -8.59
N ALA A 323 19.61 23.64 -7.85
CA ALA A 323 20.80 22.98 -8.37
C ALA A 323 20.64 21.45 -8.45
N GLY A 324 19.49 20.89 -8.02
CA GLY A 324 19.25 19.45 -8.00
C GLY A 324 19.89 18.75 -6.80
N ARG A 325 20.04 19.43 -5.66
CA ARG A 325 20.51 18.85 -4.41
C ARG A 325 19.41 18.89 -3.36
N TRP A 326 19.31 17.82 -2.58
CA TRP A 326 18.44 17.81 -1.42
C TRP A 326 18.97 18.79 -0.38
N ALA A 327 18.13 19.75 0.02
CA ALA A 327 18.49 20.78 0.97
C ALA A 327 17.66 20.60 2.26
N GLU A 328 16.66 21.46 2.46
CA GLU A 328 15.82 21.48 3.65
C GLU A 328 14.98 20.21 3.80
N ASP A 329 14.81 19.76 5.05
CA ASP A 329 13.97 18.64 5.43
C ASP A 329 13.16 18.94 6.70
N ASP A 330 11.99 18.32 6.81
CA ASP A 330 11.12 18.44 7.98
C ASP A 330 10.39 17.12 8.21
N TYR A 331 10.67 16.54 9.37
CA TYR A 331 10.05 15.32 9.87
C TYR A 331 9.25 15.56 11.15
N THR A 332 9.05 16.82 11.56
CA THR A 332 8.48 17.20 12.86
C THR A 332 7.05 16.70 13.04
N GLN A 333 6.28 16.64 11.94
CA GLN A 333 4.91 16.15 11.97
C GLN A 333 4.82 14.63 12.15
N CYS A 334 5.90 13.88 11.89
CA CYS A 334 5.91 12.43 12.01
C CYS A 334 6.06 11.98 13.48
N PRO A 335 5.35 10.92 13.89
CA PRO A 335 5.58 10.28 15.19
C PRO A 335 7.00 9.71 15.26
N TYR A 336 7.51 9.52 16.47
CA TYR A 336 8.75 8.77 16.65
C TYR A 336 8.55 7.32 16.21
N ALA A 337 9.56 6.74 15.56
CA ALA A 337 9.52 5.37 15.05
C ALA A 337 9.53 4.34 16.19
N SER A 338 10.24 4.66 17.28
CA SER A 338 10.27 3.84 18.49
C SER A 338 9.03 4.11 19.35
N GLU A 339 8.33 3.03 19.72
CA GLU A 339 7.20 3.08 20.66
C GLU A 339 7.61 3.69 22.00
N LEU A 340 8.80 3.33 22.46
CA LEU A 340 9.37 3.80 23.72
C LEU A 340 9.52 5.33 23.73
N THR A 341 10.10 5.88 22.67
CA THR A 341 10.33 7.31 22.50
C THR A 341 9.01 8.08 22.39
N ARG A 342 7.99 7.49 21.77
CA ARG A 342 6.65 8.08 21.69
C ARG A 342 6.01 8.20 23.07
N VAL A 343 6.02 7.12 23.86
CA VAL A 343 5.46 7.13 25.22
C VAL A 343 6.20 8.14 26.10
N LEU A 344 7.54 8.18 26.04
CA LEU A 344 8.32 9.19 26.77
C LEU A 344 7.96 10.61 26.36
N HIS A 345 7.80 10.86 25.06
CA HIS A 345 7.39 12.16 24.57
C HIS A 345 6.01 12.57 25.10
N GLU A 346 5.03 11.64 25.12
CA GLU A 346 3.71 11.89 25.69
C GLU A 346 3.77 12.22 27.19
N LEU A 347 4.59 11.49 27.96
CA LEU A 347 4.83 11.79 29.38
C LEU A 347 5.39 13.20 29.58
N THR A 348 6.22 13.72 28.67
CA THR A 348 6.72 15.10 28.76
C THR A 348 5.63 16.16 28.63
N GLN A 349 4.50 15.84 27.98
CA GLN A 349 3.38 16.76 27.81
C GLN A 349 2.45 16.83 29.04
N ILE A 350 2.55 15.88 29.97
CA ILE A 350 1.72 15.85 31.17
C ILE A 350 2.18 16.95 32.15
N PRO A 351 1.30 17.81 32.67
CA PRO A 351 1.66 18.77 33.72
C PRO A 351 1.94 18.02 35.03
N ILE A 352 3.06 18.37 35.69
CA ILE A 352 3.51 17.76 36.95
C ILE A 352 3.40 18.81 38.04
N ASN A 353 2.57 18.52 39.04
CA ASN A 353 2.24 19.34 40.18
C ASN A 353 2.43 18.50 41.47
N ALA A 354 2.35 19.14 42.64
CA ALA A 354 2.55 18.44 43.91
C ALA A 354 1.59 17.23 44.12
N THR A 355 0.38 17.26 43.57
CA THR A 355 -0.60 16.17 43.77
C THR A 355 -0.33 14.92 42.92
N ASN A 356 0.36 15.04 41.79
CA ASN A 356 0.63 13.92 40.87
C ASN A 356 2.11 13.56 40.74
N ALA A 357 3.02 14.28 41.41
CA ALA A 357 4.46 14.07 41.30
C ALA A 357 4.90 12.68 41.80
N GLN A 358 4.33 12.19 42.91
CA GLN A 358 4.66 10.87 43.47
C GLN A 358 4.28 9.69 42.54
N PRO A 359 3.01 9.55 42.08
CA PRO A 359 2.67 8.48 41.14
C PRO A 359 3.40 8.63 39.80
N PHE A 360 3.69 9.86 39.35
CA PHE A 360 4.51 10.10 38.17
C PHE A 360 5.95 9.62 38.35
N GLY A 361 6.56 9.89 39.51
CA GLY A 361 7.90 9.42 39.87
C GLY A 361 8.01 7.89 39.86
N GLN A 362 7.02 7.21 40.45
CA GLN A 362 6.93 5.74 40.42
C GLN A 362 6.82 5.20 39.00
N GLN A 363 5.98 5.83 38.15
CA GLN A 363 5.83 5.46 36.76
C GLN A 363 7.15 5.66 35.98
N LEU A 364 7.88 6.73 36.24
CA LEU A 364 9.15 7.02 35.60
C LEU A 364 10.25 6.03 36.01
N VAL A 365 10.32 5.63 37.28
CA VAL A 365 11.22 4.56 37.75
C VAL A 365 10.90 3.24 37.05
N ALA A 366 9.62 2.86 37.00
CA ALA A 366 9.19 1.63 36.32
C ALA A 366 9.57 1.65 34.83
N PHE A 367 9.38 2.77 34.15
CA PHE A 367 9.72 2.93 32.74
C PHE A 367 11.24 2.85 32.50
N THR A 368 12.03 3.46 33.37
CA THR A 368 13.50 3.50 33.27
C THR A 368 14.18 2.22 33.73
N SER A 369 13.49 1.31 34.41
CA SER A 369 14.04 -0.01 34.80
C SER A 369 14.62 -0.82 33.64
N ARG A 370 14.16 -0.58 32.40
CA ARG A 370 14.65 -1.21 31.16
C ARG A 370 15.58 -0.32 30.34
N ALA A 371 16.22 0.67 30.96
CA ALA A 371 17.10 1.64 30.32
C ALA A 371 18.22 1.04 29.46
N ALA A 372 18.67 -0.19 29.77
CA ALA A 372 19.63 -0.92 28.93
C ALA A 372 19.18 -1.14 27.47
N HIS A 373 17.87 -1.03 27.18
CA HIS A 373 17.31 -1.16 25.83
C HIS A 373 17.06 0.19 25.15
N PHE A 374 17.50 1.30 25.74
CA PHE A 374 17.34 2.61 25.13
C PHE A 374 18.30 2.71 23.95
N THR A 375 17.73 2.88 22.77
CA THR A 375 18.48 2.93 21.49
C THR A 375 18.37 4.30 20.82
N ASP A 376 17.38 5.11 21.19
CA ASP A 376 17.22 6.47 20.69
C ASP A 376 17.81 7.48 21.68
N VAL A 377 18.60 8.41 21.18
CA VAL A 377 19.17 9.54 21.94
C VAL A 377 18.06 10.35 22.62
N MET A 378 16.90 10.47 21.97
CA MET A 378 15.75 11.20 22.51
C MET A 378 15.17 10.55 23.78
N ASP A 379 15.32 9.24 23.97
CA ASP A 379 14.83 8.56 25.18
C ASP A 379 15.51 9.12 26.43
N VAL A 380 16.84 9.26 26.37
CA VAL A 380 17.64 9.84 27.46
C VAL A 380 17.28 11.31 27.67
N ILE A 381 17.17 12.09 26.58
CA ILE A 381 16.85 13.52 26.64
C ILE A 381 15.48 13.77 27.30
N PHE A 382 14.47 12.97 26.96
CA PHE A 382 13.14 13.09 27.55
C PHE A 382 13.14 12.68 29.02
N VAL A 383 13.81 11.59 29.39
CA VAL A 383 13.94 11.21 30.80
C VAL A 383 14.64 12.31 31.61
N THR A 384 15.74 12.89 31.09
CA THR A 384 16.40 14.04 31.74
C THR A 384 15.42 15.19 31.98
N HIS A 385 14.63 15.55 30.97
CA HIS A 385 13.66 16.64 31.11
C HIS A 385 12.59 16.35 32.18
N LEU A 386 12.12 15.10 32.26
CA LEU A 386 11.15 14.67 33.27
C LEU A 386 11.75 14.69 34.69
N VAL A 387 13.00 14.22 34.85
CA VAL A 387 13.72 14.25 36.13
C VAL A 387 13.90 15.68 36.62
N GLU A 388 14.29 16.61 35.76
CA GLU A 388 14.42 18.03 36.15
C GLU A 388 13.10 18.64 36.62
N ARG A 389 11.97 18.25 35.99
CA ARG A 389 10.64 18.74 36.39
C ARG A 389 10.25 18.21 37.76
N LEU A 390 10.57 16.93 38.07
CA LEU A 390 10.39 16.38 39.42
C LEU A 390 11.30 17.06 40.45
N THR A 391 12.55 17.36 40.05
CA THR A 391 13.53 18.04 40.91
C THR A 391 13.03 19.40 41.40
N ARG A 392 12.28 20.15 40.58
CA ARG A 392 11.69 21.45 40.97
C ARG A 392 10.60 21.36 42.04
N LEU A 393 10.11 20.16 42.35
CA LEU A 393 9.09 19.93 43.37
C LEU A 393 9.66 19.37 44.68
N LEU A 394 10.99 19.15 44.76
CA LEU A 394 11.64 18.63 45.96
C LEU A 394 11.38 19.50 47.20
N ASP A 395 11.33 20.83 47.04
CA ASP A 395 11.03 21.78 48.13
C ASP A 395 9.67 21.52 48.80
N LYS A 396 8.73 20.93 48.06
CA LYS A 396 7.39 20.62 48.55
C LYS A 396 7.24 19.16 49.00
N GLN A 397 8.03 18.25 48.44
CA GLN A 397 7.96 16.80 48.66
C GLN A 397 9.35 16.16 48.59
N ALA A 398 10.01 16.02 49.74
CA ALA A 398 11.34 15.45 49.85
C ALA A 398 11.42 13.96 49.42
N GLU A 399 10.32 13.22 49.49
CA GLU A 399 10.23 11.81 49.07
C GLU A 399 10.50 11.63 47.57
N LEU A 400 10.35 12.68 46.75
CA LEU A 400 10.66 12.62 45.31
C LEU A 400 12.15 12.35 45.02
N GLY A 401 13.03 12.63 45.97
CA GLY A 401 14.46 12.38 45.83
C GLY A 401 14.79 10.89 45.65
N ASP A 402 13.98 9.98 46.20
CA ASP A 402 14.20 8.54 46.04
C ASP A 402 13.99 8.12 44.58
N TYR A 403 12.89 8.57 43.97
CA TYR A 403 12.61 8.31 42.56
C TYR A 403 13.66 8.92 41.63
N ILE A 404 14.15 10.14 41.92
CA ILE A 404 15.20 10.78 41.12
C ILE A 404 16.51 9.98 41.16
N SER A 405 16.92 9.51 42.35
CA SER A 405 18.11 8.67 42.52
C SER A 405 17.98 7.35 41.76
N ASP A 406 16.82 6.69 41.83
CA ASP A 406 16.57 5.42 41.14
C ASP A 406 16.54 5.59 39.61
N VAL A 407 15.91 6.65 39.10
CA VAL A 407 15.95 6.96 37.67
C VAL A 407 17.37 7.23 37.21
N ALA A 408 18.15 8.03 37.95
CA ALA A 408 19.54 8.31 37.61
C ALA A 408 20.39 7.03 37.59
N SER A 409 20.21 6.16 38.59
CA SER A 409 20.86 4.86 38.68
C SER A 409 20.51 3.96 37.49
N ASN A 410 19.25 3.95 37.05
CA ASN A 410 18.82 3.22 35.86
C ASN A 410 19.42 3.79 34.57
N MET A 411 19.52 5.12 34.44
CA MET A 411 20.11 5.77 33.25
C MET A 411 21.58 5.44 33.03
N MET A 412 22.31 5.03 34.08
CA MET A 412 23.69 4.53 33.95
C MET A 412 23.79 3.19 33.21
N LEU A 413 22.67 2.49 33.00
CA LEU A 413 22.62 1.22 32.26
C LEU A 413 22.47 1.41 30.74
N VAL A 414 22.21 2.64 30.26
CA VAL A 414 22.10 2.95 28.84
C VAL A 414 23.47 2.79 28.16
N GLU A 415 23.47 2.40 26.88
CA GLU A 415 24.69 2.26 26.09
C GLU A 415 25.51 3.57 26.03
N GLU A 416 26.84 3.46 26.19
CA GLU A 416 27.76 4.60 26.27
C GLU A 416 27.65 5.54 25.05
N HIS A 417 27.49 4.98 23.85
CA HIS A 417 27.35 5.79 22.63
C HIS A 417 26.09 6.67 22.67
N VAL A 418 24.96 6.13 23.12
CA VAL A 418 23.69 6.86 23.25
C VAL A 418 23.81 7.95 24.32
N LEU A 419 24.43 7.64 25.45
CA LEU A 419 24.70 8.63 26.52
C LEU A 419 25.62 9.75 26.03
N TRP A 420 26.67 9.44 25.28
CA TRP A 420 27.59 10.42 24.69
C TRP A 420 26.86 11.35 23.71
N MET A 421 26.01 10.79 22.83
CA MET A 421 25.20 11.60 21.91
C MET A 421 24.22 12.50 22.67
N ALA A 422 23.52 11.97 23.68
CA ALA A 422 22.57 12.73 24.50
C ALA A 422 23.26 13.84 25.29
N GLN A 423 24.48 13.58 25.78
CA GLN A 423 25.33 14.57 26.43
C GLN A 423 25.71 15.70 25.46
N ASN A 424 26.17 15.38 24.26
CA ASN A 424 26.55 16.41 23.29
C ASN A 424 25.35 17.22 22.78
N GLN A 425 24.20 16.58 22.61
CA GLN A 425 23.01 17.24 22.07
C GLN A 425 22.28 18.11 23.11
N ALA A 426 22.18 17.67 24.37
CA ALA A 426 21.32 18.33 25.36
C ALA A 426 21.93 18.43 26.78
N ARG A 427 23.22 18.10 26.95
CA ARG A 427 23.90 17.97 28.25
C ARG A 427 23.13 17.06 29.21
N ALA A 428 22.53 16.01 28.66
CA ALA A 428 21.55 15.18 29.35
C ALA A 428 22.12 14.53 30.63
N CYS A 429 23.32 13.96 30.53
CA CYS A 429 23.98 13.30 31.65
C CYS A 429 24.36 14.30 32.75
N THR A 430 24.96 15.44 32.37
CA THR A 430 25.30 16.51 33.33
C THR A 430 24.06 16.99 34.11
N ARG A 431 22.93 17.17 33.43
CA ARG A 431 21.67 17.63 34.03
C ARG A 431 21.07 16.60 34.99
N ILE A 432 21.18 15.30 34.68
CA ILE A 432 20.78 14.22 35.61
C ILE A 432 21.64 14.26 36.87
N VAL A 433 22.96 14.38 36.75
CA VAL A 433 23.86 14.46 37.91
C VAL A 433 23.51 15.68 38.77
N GLN A 434 23.33 16.86 38.17
CA GLN A 434 22.90 18.06 38.90
C GLN A 434 21.54 17.90 39.60
N SER A 435 20.63 17.10 39.04
CA SER A 435 19.34 16.80 39.66
C SER A 435 19.49 15.93 40.90
N VAL A 436 20.45 14.98 40.89
CA VAL A 436 20.79 14.15 42.05
C VAL A 436 21.51 14.97 43.12
N GLU A 437 22.47 15.83 42.73
CA GLU A 437 23.18 16.72 43.66
C GLU A 437 22.22 17.64 44.43
N ARG A 438 21.19 18.17 43.75
CA ARG A 438 20.16 19.02 44.38
C ARG A 438 19.33 18.34 45.47
N ILE A 439 19.30 17.00 45.52
CA ILE A 439 18.62 16.28 46.62
C ILE A 439 19.30 16.61 47.95
N ALA A 440 20.63 16.71 47.96
CA ALA A 440 21.40 17.03 49.16
C ALA A 440 21.10 18.44 49.67
N ASP A 441 21.03 19.42 48.77
CA ASP A 441 20.82 20.83 49.10
C ASP A 441 19.46 21.09 49.79
N GLN A 442 18.41 20.36 49.41
CA GLN A 442 17.05 20.61 49.90
C GLN A 442 16.68 19.82 51.16
N VAL A 443 17.34 18.68 51.41
CA VAL A 443 17.00 17.79 52.53
C VAL A 443 17.86 18.06 53.77
N LEU A 444 19.04 18.67 53.61
CA LEU A 444 19.87 19.10 54.74
C LEU A 444 19.27 20.35 55.40
N THR A 445 18.73 20.18 56.61
CA THR A 445 18.23 21.26 57.47
C THR A 445 18.92 21.18 58.83
N GLU A 446 18.81 22.19 59.70
CA GLU A 446 19.43 22.16 61.05
C GLU A 446 19.07 20.91 61.88
N HIS A 447 17.93 20.28 61.56
CA HIS A 447 17.36 19.12 62.23
C HIS A 447 17.73 17.78 61.57
N ASN A 448 18.12 17.75 60.28
CA ASN A 448 18.55 16.56 59.54
C ASN A 448 19.97 16.76 59.00
N ARG A 449 20.96 16.34 59.79
CA ARG A 449 22.38 16.67 59.57
C ARG A 449 23.12 15.68 58.67
N VAL A 450 22.51 14.54 58.36
CA VAL A 450 23.09 13.46 57.55
C VAL A 450 22.01 12.86 56.66
N ILE A 451 22.34 12.70 55.38
CA ILE A 451 21.53 11.96 54.40
C ILE A 451 22.44 10.89 53.81
N SER A 452 21.94 9.66 53.74
CA SER A 452 22.54 8.58 52.97
C SER A 452 21.43 7.94 52.16
N LYS A 453 21.58 7.99 50.83
CA LYS A 453 20.69 7.32 49.87
C LYS A 453 21.51 6.41 48.98
N VAL A 454 21.06 5.18 48.82
CA VAL A 454 21.75 4.17 48.03
C VAL A 454 20.75 3.55 47.04
N SER A 455 21.03 3.72 45.76
CA SER A 455 20.38 3.03 44.65
C SER A 455 21.37 2.00 44.06
N ALA A 456 20.94 1.22 43.06
CA ALA A 456 21.75 0.12 42.53
C ALA A 456 23.15 0.52 42.02
N ASN A 457 23.27 1.68 41.37
CA ASN A 457 24.51 2.16 40.75
C ASN A 457 25.00 3.51 41.33
N ILE A 458 24.28 4.10 42.28
CA ILE A 458 24.56 5.43 42.85
C ILE A 458 24.43 5.37 44.37
N ALA A 459 25.41 5.94 45.06
CA ALA A 459 25.30 6.29 46.48
C ALA A 459 25.45 7.80 46.62
N LEU A 460 24.52 8.43 47.33
CA LEU A 460 24.53 9.85 47.66
C LEU A 460 24.62 9.99 49.18
N GLU A 461 25.71 10.58 49.65
CA GLU A 461 25.90 10.93 51.04
C GLU A 461 26.09 12.43 51.18
N ALA A 462 25.37 13.05 52.11
CA ALA A 462 25.46 14.48 52.37
C ALA A 462 25.48 14.74 53.87
N PHE A 463 26.41 15.59 54.31
CA PHE A 463 26.64 15.89 55.71
C PHE A 463 26.71 17.40 55.90
N LEU A 464 25.97 17.93 56.89
CA LEU A 464 26.08 19.33 57.27
C LEU A 464 27.28 19.52 58.21
N ILE A 465 28.38 20.09 57.69
CA ILE A 465 29.58 20.36 58.48
C ILE A 465 29.40 21.70 59.22
N GLN A 466 29.27 21.65 60.55
CA GLN A 466 29.33 22.84 61.39
C GLN A 466 30.81 23.26 61.62
N PRO A 467 31.15 24.56 61.55
CA PRO A 467 32.51 25.04 61.78
C PRO A 467 33.11 24.60 63.13
N SER A 468 32.27 24.44 64.16
CA SER A 468 32.68 23.99 65.50
C SER A 468 33.05 22.51 65.58
N ASN A 469 32.62 21.68 64.63
CA ASN A 469 32.81 20.22 64.63
C ASN A 469 33.88 19.78 63.62
N PHE A 470 34.47 20.71 62.87
CA PHE A 470 35.48 20.42 61.87
C PHE A 470 36.85 20.23 62.53
N GLN A 471 37.31 18.98 62.67
CA GLN A 471 38.65 18.65 63.16
C GLN A 471 39.73 18.60 62.05
N GLY A 472 39.42 19.07 60.85
CA GLY A 472 40.32 19.05 59.68
C GLY A 472 41.16 20.32 59.52
N LEU A 473 42.00 20.34 58.49
CA LEU A 473 42.78 21.51 58.07
C LEU A 473 41.93 22.41 57.15
N SER A 474 41.85 23.71 57.43
CA SER A 474 41.29 24.70 56.51
C SER A 474 42.41 25.50 55.84
N CYS A 475 42.29 25.73 54.53
CA CYS A 475 43.18 26.58 53.75
C CYS A 475 42.40 27.82 53.30
N THR A 476 42.73 28.98 53.85
CA THR A 476 42.07 30.26 53.54
C THR A 476 43.01 31.16 52.74
N VAL A 477 42.53 31.64 51.59
CA VAL A 477 43.21 32.67 50.77
C VAL A 477 42.63 34.02 51.16
N LEU A 478 43.46 34.88 51.75
CA LEU A 478 43.13 36.27 52.06
C LEU A 478 43.64 37.16 50.93
N GLN A 479 42.72 37.82 50.22
CA GLN A 479 43.06 38.89 49.28
C GLN A 479 43.22 40.19 50.07
N GLN A 480 44.46 40.70 50.13
CA GLN A 480 44.77 41.94 50.81
C GLN A 480 44.18 43.11 50.01
N ALA A 481 43.05 43.66 50.46
CA ALA A 481 42.49 44.88 49.90
C ALA A 481 43.44 46.05 50.22
N GLY A 482 43.89 46.75 49.19
CA GLY A 482 44.84 47.86 49.28
C GLY A 482 44.39 48.94 50.26
N SER A 483 45.37 49.48 50.98
CA SER A 483 45.23 50.50 52.02
C SER A 483 44.54 51.78 51.51
N PRO A 484 43.75 52.48 52.34
CA PRO A 484 43.24 53.80 52.00
C PRO A 484 44.34 54.85 52.22
N VAL A 485 44.68 55.61 51.18
CA VAL A 485 45.57 56.77 51.30
C VAL A 485 44.74 57.95 51.82
N LEU A 486 45.03 58.39 53.05
CA LEU A 486 44.56 59.65 53.64
C LEU A 486 45.60 60.75 53.38
N SER A 487 45.14 61.80 52.68
CA SER A 487 45.45 63.24 52.82
C SER A 487 46.87 63.70 53.18
N HIS A 488 47.48 64.54 52.32
CA HIS A 488 47.61 65.99 52.56
C HIS A 488 48.47 66.66 51.48
N LEU A 489 47.92 67.68 50.79
CA LEU A 489 48.45 69.05 50.66
C LEU A 489 47.77 69.78 49.48
N GLN A 490 46.90 70.73 49.83
CA GLN A 490 46.58 71.94 49.05
C GLN A 490 47.86 72.80 48.84
N PRO A 491 47.93 73.80 47.93
CA PRO A 491 46.83 74.73 47.65
C PRO A 491 46.67 75.30 46.22
N ASN A 492 45.54 75.99 46.07
CA ASN A 492 45.29 77.22 45.32
C ASN A 492 44.88 77.23 43.83
N GLU A 493 43.91 78.15 43.65
CA GLU A 493 43.63 79.03 42.51
C GLU A 493 42.74 78.53 41.35
N ASP A 494 41.48 78.99 41.45
CA ASP A 494 40.85 79.92 40.50
C ASP A 494 40.80 79.58 39.01
N THR A 495 39.55 79.44 38.54
CA THR A 495 38.87 80.07 37.38
C THR A 495 38.09 79.04 36.54
N ARG A 496 36.74 79.10 36.58
CA ARG A 496 35.84 79.64 35.50
C ARG A 496 36.25 79.16 34.10
N ALA A 497 35.40 78.52 33.29
CA ALA A 497 33.94 78.59 33.17
C ALA A 497 33.37 77.28 32.64
#